data_AF-A0A031K563-F1
#
_entry.id   AF-A0A031K563-F1
#
_cell.length_a   1.000
_cell.length_b   1.000
_cell.length_c   1.000
_cell.angle_alpha   90.00
_cell.angle_beta   90.00
_cell.angle_gamma   90.00
#
_symmetry.space_group_name_H-M   'P 1'
#
loop_
_entity.id
_entity.type
_entity.pdbx_description
1 polymer ?
#
loop_
_entity_poly.entity_id
_entity_poly.type
_entity_poly.pdbx_seq_one_letter_code
_entity_poly.pdbx_strand_id
1 'polypeptide(L)'
;MQPLTSSRREVMRALSVIPALVSVPAVAANLPGKRNIALGWNRAVAAERAAKDAMDRFHRDSIRPVLDAFREGKASSDEANDAEDSWGEWIDAYEKSAMALVRTPAPTLEAVVTKLRIGNRCYMFNSEPDPDPLLEKIADEIMLLSSKA
;
A
#
# COMPACT_ATOMS: atom_id res chain seq x y z
N MET A 1 4.80 33.81 -24.01
CA MET A 1 4.23 32.75 -23.15
C MET A 1 5.08 31.50 -23.31
N GLN A 2 5.99 31.25 -22.38
CA GLN A 2 6.81 30.03 -22.42
C GLN A 2 6.01 28.83 -21.88
N PRO A 3 6.08 27.64 -22.51
CA PRO A 3 5.38 26.46 -22.04
C PRO A 3 6.03 25.92 -20.76
N LEU A 4 5.20 25.66 -19.74
CA LEU A 4 5.64 25.01 -18.50
C LEU A 4 6.08 23.58 -18.81
N THR A 5 7.37 23.29 -18.55
CA THR A 5 8.01 21.99 -18.74
C THR A 5 7.34 20.89 -17.90
N SER A 6 7.36 19.65 -18.43
CA SER A 6 6.70 18.44 -17.91
C SER A 6 6.82 18.26 -16.39
N SER A 7 7.99 18.58 -15.84
CA SER A 7 8.33 18.45 -14.42
C SER A 7 7.41 19.27 -13.48
N ARG A 8 6.95 20.47 -13.89
CA ARG A 8 6.02 21.26 -13.06
C ARG A 8 4.60 20.66 -13.01
N ARG A 9 4.21 19.90 -14.04
CA ARG A 9 2.88 19.26 -14.11
C ARG A 9 2.81 18.03 -13.19
N GLU A 10 3.92 17.31 -13.04
CA GLU A 10 4.07 16.19 -12.10
C GLU A 10 4.16 16.66 -10.65
N VAL A 11 4.94 17.71 -10.38
CA VAL A 11 5.02 18.32 -9.04
C VAL A 11 3.66 18.86 -8.59
N MET A 12 2.86 19.44 -9.50
CA MET A 12 1.49 19.86 -9.18
C MET A 12 0.52 18.68 -9.00
N ARG A 13 0.72 17.52 -9.66
CA ARG A 13 -0.06 16.31 -9.39
C ARG A 13 0.28 15.72 -8.03
N ALA A 14 1.56 15.62 -7.66
CA ALA A 14 2.00 15.18 -6.34
C ALA A 14 1.44 16.10 -5.23
N LEU A 15 1.45 17.43 -5.45
CA LEU A 15 0.85 18.40 -4.53
C LEU A 15 -0.68 18.37 -4.49
N SER A 16 -1.36 17.77 -5.48
CA SER A 16 -2.82 17.64 -5.49
C SER A 16 -3.34 16.41 -4.76
N VAL A 17 -2.49 15.40 -4.53
CA VAL A 17 -2.84 14.17 -3.80
C VAL A 17 -2.61 14.32 -2.29
N ILE A 18 -1.66 15.18 -1.88
CA ILE A 18 -1.31 15.41 -0.47
C ILE A 18 -2.47 15.98 0.37
N PRO A 19 -3.31 16.94 -0.10
CA PRO A 19 -4.41 17.48 0.71
C PRO A 19 -5.53 16.46 0.96
N ALA A 20 -5.71 15.45 0.10
CA ALA A 20 -6.72 14.42 0.28
C ALA A 20 -6.32 13.38 1.34
N LEU A 21 -5.01 13.17 1.58
CA LEU A 21 -4.48 12.27 2.60
C LEU A 21 -4.45 12.89 4.00
N VAL A 22 -4.43 14.22 4.10
CA VAL A 22 -4.42 14.98 5.36
C VAL A 22 -5.80 15.55 5.67
N SER A 23 -6.82 14.69 5.74
CA SER A 23 -8.04 15.03 6.47
C SER A 23 -7.76 14.90 7.97
N VAL A 24 -7.28 16.01 8.52
CA VAL A 24 -7.05 16.38 9.92
C VAL A 24 -7.87 15.56 10.95
N PRO A 25 -7.24 14.86 11.93
CA PRO A 25 -7.97 14.19 13.02
C PRO A 25 -8.56 15.13 14.08
N ALA A 26 -8.31 16.44 13.99
CA ALA A 26 -8.52 17.37 15.11
C ALA A 26 -9.98 17.81 15.37
N VAL A 27 -10.95 17.50 14.49
CA VAL A 27 -12.38 17.85 14.71
C VAL A 27 -13.27 16.61 14.86
N ALA A 28 -12.70 15.48 15.28
CA ALA A 28 -13.49 14.26 15.41
C ALA A 28 -13.91 13.96 16.85
N ALA A 29 -13.59 14.80 17.86
CA ALA A 29 -13.72 14.40 19.27
C ALA A 29 -15.10 13.82 19.66
N ASN A 30 -16.24 14.32 19.14
CA ASN A 30 -17.58 13.82 19.53
C ASN A 30 -18.64 13.82 18.39
N LEU A 31 -18.34 13.24 17.22
CA LEU A 31 -19.35 13.12 16.13
C LEU A 31 -19.79 11.65 15.91
N PRO A 32 -21.11 11.39 15.72
CA PRO A 32 -21.66 10.05 15.45
C PRO A 32 -21.09 9.37 14.18
N GLY A 33 -20.33 10.08 13.33
CA GLY A 33 -19.61 9.53 12.18
C GLY A 33 -18.33 8.73 12.51
N LYS A 34 -17.76 8.87 13.71
CA LYS A 34 -16.53 8.15 14.11
C LYS A 34 -16.66 6.63 14.09
N ARG A 35 -17.83 6.11 14.50
CA ARG A 35 -18.09 4.66 14.55
C ARG A 35 -18.07 4.04 13.15
N ASN A 36 -18.56 4.79 12.16
CA ASN A 36 -18.55 4.35 10.75
C ASN A 36 -17.13 4.39 10.16
N ILE A 37 -16.30 5.37 10.55
CA ILE A 37 -14.90 5.45 10.12
C ILE A 37 -14.09 4.28 10.69
N ALA A 38 -14.18 4.02 12.00
CA ALA A 38 -13.46 2.92 12.64
C ALA A 38 -13.90 1.53 12.11
N LEU A 39 -15.21 1.34 11.88
CA LEU A 39 -15.72 0.10 11.29
C LEU A 39 -15.25 -0.08 9.84
N GLY A 40 -15.29 0.98 9.03
CA GLY A 40 -14.80 0.97 7.65
C GLY A 40 -13.31 0.66 7.57
N TRP A 41 -12.51 1.30 8.43
CA TRP A 41 -11.09 1.02 8.57
C TRP A 41 -10.81 -0.44 8.92
N ASN A 42 -11.47 -0.98 9.95
CA ASN A 42 -11.26 -2.37 10.38
C ASN A 42 -11.61 -3.38 9.28
N ARG A 43 -12.66 -3.11 8.49
CA ARG A 43 -13.01 -3.96 7.33
C ARG A 43 -11.96 -3.89 6.23
N ALA A 44 -11.45 -2.70 5.92
CA ALA A 44 -10.41 -2.53 4.92
C ALA A 44 -9.10 -3.20 5.34
N VAL A 45 -8.71 -3.10 6.63
CA VAL A 45 -7.54 -3.80 7.19
C VAL A 45 -7.72 -5.32 7.12
N ALA A 46 -8.91 -5.83 7.45
CA ALA A 46 -9.18 -7.26 7.36
C ALA A 46 -9.10 -7.78 5.91
N ALA A 47 -9.62 -7.02 4.95
CA ALA A 47 -9.55 -7.37 3.54
C ALA A 47 -8.11 -7.35 2.99
N GLU A 48 -7.31 -6.33 3.33
CA GLU A 48 -5.91 -6.24 2.93
C GLU A 48 -5.08 -7.39 3.50
N ARG A 49 -5.25 -7.71 4.79
CA ARG A 49 -4.56 -8.84 5.42
C ARG A 49 -4.96 -10.17 4.81
N ALA A 50 -6.24 -10.39 4.56
CA ALA A 50 -6.71 -11.62 3.95
C ALA A 50 -6.16 -11.81 2.53
N ALA A 51 -6.09 -10.74 1.73
CA ALA A 51 -5.51 -10.79 0.40
C ALA A 51 -4.00 -11.06 0.46
N LYS A 52 -3.28 -10.38 1.36
CA LYS A 52 -1.85 -10.62 1.59
C LYS A 52 -1.56 -12.06 2.03
N ASP A 53 -2.29 -12.56 3.02
CA ASP A 53 -2.10 -13.92 3.54
C ASP A 53 -2.39 -14.97 2.45
N ALA A 54 -3.38 -14.72 1.60
CA ALA A 54 -3.71 -15.61 0.49
C ALA A 54 -2.62 -15.59 -0.59
N MET A 55 -2.11 -14.41 -0.96
CA MET A 55 -0.99 -14.25 -1.89
C MET A 55 0.28 -14.93 -1.35
N ASP A 56 0.66 -14.66 -0.10
CA ASP A 56 1.85 -15.24 0.53
C ASP A 56 1.71 -16.78 0.66
N ARG A 57 0.50 -17.28 0.93
CA ARG A 57 0.19 -18.72 0.96
C ARG A 57 0.33 -19.34 -0.43
N PHE A 58 -0.26 -18.75 -1.45
CA PHE A 58 -0.16 -19.24 -2.82
C PHE A 58 1.30 -19.26 -3.30
N HIS A 59 2.04 -18.17 -3.07
CA HIS A 59 3.47 -18.13 -3.39
C HIS A 59 4.23 -19.24 -2.67
N ARG A 60 4.03 -19.41 -1.36
CA ARG A 60 4.74 -20.43 -0.58
C ARG A 60 4.41 -21.86 -1.00
N ASP A 61 3.14 -22.14 -1.26
CA ASP A 61 2.63 -23.52 -1.40
C ASP A 61 2.59 -23.97 -2.88
N SER A 62 2.52 -23.04 -3.84
CA SER A 62 2.40 -23.33 -5.29
C SER A 62 3.58 -22.82 -6.12
N ILE A 63 4.06 -21.60 -5.88
CA ILE A 63 5.11 -20.98 -6.72
C ILE A 63 6.51 -21.39 -6.29
N ARG A 64 6.82 -21.20 -5.00
CA ARG A 64 8.16 -21.45 -4.44
C ARG A 64 8.69 -22.87 -4.72
N PRO A 65 7.89 -23.95 -4.62
CA PRO A 65 8.37 -25.29 -4.96
C PRO A 65 8.83 -25.42 -6.42
N VAL A 66 8.14 -24.77 -7.36
CA VAL A 66 8.50 -24.79 -8.79
C VAL A 66 9.78 -23.99 -9.01
N LEU A 67 9.89 -22.81 -8.41
CA LEU A 67 11.10 -21.97 -8.51
C LEU A 67 12.32 -22.65 -7.87
N ASP A 68 12.14 -23.35 -6.74
CA ASP A 68 13.21 -24.10 -6.10
C ASP A 68 13.62 -25.31 -6.97
N ALA A 69 12.66 -26.02 -7.56
CA ALA A 69 12.96 -27.09 -8.52
C ALA A 69 13.70 -26.58 -9.76
N PHE A 70 13.33 -25.40 -10.28
CA PHE A 70 14.04 -24.77 -11.40
C PHE A 70 15.49 -24.41 -11.02
N ARG A 71 15.71 -23.81 -9.83
CA ARG A 71 17.06 -23.51 -9.31
C ARG A 71 17.93 -24.76 -9.16
N GLU A 72 17.31 -25.90 -8.84
CA GLU A 72 17.98 -27.19 -8.74
C GLU A 72 18.16 -27.91 -10.10
N GLY A 73 17.69 -27.31 -11.21
CA GLY A 73 17.74 -27.90 -12.55
C GLY A 73 16.75 -29.05 -12.77
N LYS A 74 15.73 -29.16 -11.93
CA LYS A 74 14.71 -30.23 -11.92
C LYS A 74 13.40 -29.83 -12.60
N ALA A 75 13.18 -28.54 -12.83
CA ALA A 75 12.07 -28.00 -13.61
C ALA A 75 12.61 -27.23 -14.82
N SER A 76 11.79 -27.13 -15.86
CA SER A 76 12.08 -26.36 -17.07
C SER A 76 11.86 -24.86 -16.86
N SER A 77 12.39 -24.06 -17.79
CA SER A 77 12.14 -22.61 -17.79
C SER A 77 10.67 -22.28 -18.04
N ASP A 78 9.98 -23.07 -18.85
CA ASP A 78 8.56 -22.86 -19.17
C ASP A 78 7.69 -23.07 -17.92
N GLU A 79 7.97 -24.13 -17.14
CA GLU A 79 7.27 -24.38 -15.87
C GLU A 79 7.51 -23.25 -14.85
N ALA A 80 8.73 -22.68 -14.80
CA ALA A 80 9.03 -21.55 -13.93
C ALA A 80 8.27 -20.28 -14.36
N ASN A 81 8.22 -20.01 -15.67
CA ASN A 81 7.48 -18.86 -16.23
C ASN A 81 5.98 -19.00 -15.99
N ASP A 82 5.39 -20.17 -16.25
CA ASP A 82 3.96 -20.42 -16.02
C ASP A 82 3.58 -20.24 -14.53
N ALA A 83 4.47 -20.64 -13.62
CA ALA A 83 4.28 -20.42 -12.20
C ALA A 83 4.31 -18.92 -11.85
N GLU A 84 5.29 -18.17 -12.34
CA GLU A 84 5.37 -16.71 -12.12
C GLU A 84 4.15 -15.97 -12.71
N ASP A 85 3.72 -16.32 -13.92
CA ASP A 85 2.53 -15.75 -14.56
C ASP A 85 1.27 -16.01 -13.73
N SER A 86 1.12 -17.20 -13.16
CA SER A 86 -0.01 -17.54 -12.29
C SER A 86 -0.04 -16.75 -10.97
N TRP A 87 1.09 -16.15 -10.56
CA TRP A 87 1.16 -15.32 -9.36
C TRP A 87 0.53 -13.94 -9.56
N GLY A 88 0.49 -13.44 -10.80
CA GLY A 88 0.05 -12.09 -11.14
C GLY A 88 -1.34 -11.74 -10.59
N GLU A 89 -2.32 -12.66 -10.71
CA GLU A 89 -3.69 -12.44 -10.21
C GLU A 89 -3.75 -12.22 -8.69
N TRP A 90 -2.86 -12.85 -7.93
CA TRP A 90 -2.77 -12.71 -6.48
C TRP A 90 -2.11 -11.41 -6.07
N ILE A 91 -1.08 -10.98 -6.81
CA ILE A 91 -0.46 -9.66 -6.64
C ILE A 91 -1.51 -8.58 -6.90
N ASP A 92 -2.23 -8.68 -8.02
CA ASP A 92 -3.33 -7.79 -8.39
C ASP A 92 -4.40 -7.68 -7.30
N ALA A 93 -4.82 -8.81 -6.73
CA ALA A 93 -5.82 -8.86 -5.68
C ALA A 93 -5.33 -8.17 -4.40
N TYR A 94 -4.07 -8.41 -4.02
CA TYR A 94 -3.42 -7.74 -2.90
C TYR A 94 -3.33 -6.22 -3.14
N GLU A 95 -2.83 -5.78 -4.30
CA GLU A 95 -2.70 -4.35 -4.61
C GLU A 95 -4.04 -3.62 -4.63
N LYS A 96 -5.09 -4.23 -5.18
CA LYS A 96 -6.47 -3.69 -5.14
C LYS A 96 -6.96 -3.51 -3.70
N SER A 97 -6.69 -4.49 -2.83
CA SER A 97 -7.08 -4.42 -1.42
C SER A 97 -6.28 -3.36 -0.63
N ALA A 98 -4.97 -3.27 -0.89
CA ALA A 98 -4.09 -2.27 -0.31
C ALA A 98 -4.49 -0.85 -0.73
N MET A 99 -4.87 -0.66 -2.00
CA MET A 99 -5.36 0.62 -2.52
C MET A 99 -6.68 1.02 -1.86
N ALA A 100 -7.60 0.06 -1.65
CA ALA A 100 -8.84 0.30 -0.93
C ALA A 100 -8.59 0.72 0.52
N LEU A 101 -7.62 0.10 1.21
CA LEU A 101 -7.20 0.50 2.55
C LEU A 101 -6.60 1.92 2.57
N VAL A 102 -5.69 2.24 1.64
CA VAL A 102 -5.10 3.58 1.51
C VAL A 102 -6.14 4.65 1.18
N ARG A 103 -7.24 4.30 0.51
CA ARG A 103 -8.36 5.24 0.28
C ARG A 103 -9.32 5.36 1.45
N THR A 104 -9.34 4.40 2.37
CA THR A 104 -10.22 4.42 3.53
C THR A 104 -9.80 5.53 4.51
N PRO A 105 -10.74 6.33 5.04
CA PRO A 105 -10.42 7.36 6.04
C PRO A 105 -9.71 6.76 7.26
N ALA A 106 -8.60 7.37 7.68
CA ALA A 106 -7.82 6.92 8.81
C ALA A 106 -8.50 7.35 10.13
N PRO A 107 -8.79 6.42 11.07
CA PRO A 107 -9.39 6.78 12.35
C PRO A 107 -8.41 7.42 13.35
N THR A 108 -7.10 7.21 13.18
CA THR A 108 -6.04 7.67 14.10
C THR A 108 -4.76 8.03 13.35
N LEU A 109 -3.77 8.62 14.04
CA LEU A 109 -2.44 8.87 13.49
C LEU A 109 -1.68 7.57 13.16
N GLU A 110 -1.82 6.53 13.98
CA GLU A 110 -1.24 5.20 13.69
C GLU A 110 -1.83 4.59 12.41
N ALA A 111 -3.11 4.85 12.14
CA ALA A 111 -3.73 4.44 10.88
C ALA A 111 -3.16 5.21 9.69
N VAL A 112 -2.83 6.51 9.84
CA VAL A 112 -2.11 7.27 8.80
C VAL A 112 -0.75 6.65 8.51
N VAL A 113 0.02 6.29 9.54
CA VAL A 113 1.31 5.61 9.42
C VAL A 113 1.17 4.29 8.65
N THR A 114 0.12 3.51 8.95
CA THR A 114 -0.18 2.26 8.25
C THR A 114 -0.40 2.50 6.75
N LYS A 115 -1.16 3.55 6.40
CA LYS A 115 -1.41 3.92 4.99
C LYS A 115 -0.14 4.35 4.27
N LEU A 116 0.69 5.16 4.92
CA LEU A 116 1.97 5.61 4.36
C LEU A 116 2.86 4.41 4.02
N ARG A 117 3.05 3.50 4.97
CA ARG A 117 3.91 2.32 4.76
C ARG A 117 3.37 1.36 3.70
N ILE A 118 2.06 1.09 3.72
CA ILE A 118 1.44 0.21 2.71
C ILE A 118 1.50 0.85 1.32
N GLY A 119 1.08 2.11 1.19
CA GLY A 119 1.09 2.80 -0.08
C GLY A 119 2.51 3.02 -0.62
N ASN A 120 3.51 3.18 0.26
CA ASN A 120 4.91 3.29 -0.15
C ASN A 120 5.45 1.96 -0.71
N ARG A 121 5.20 0.84 -0.02
CA ARG A 121 5.59 -0.50 -0.50
C ARG A 121 4.90 -0.92 -1.79
N CYS A 122 3.71 -0.39 -2.08
CA CYS A 122 2.92 -0.71 -3.26
C CYS A 122 2.98 0.41 -4.32
N TYR A 123 3.96 1.31 -4.25
CA TYR A 123 4.20 2.38 -5.23
C TYR A 123 2.96 3.25 -5.53
N MET A 124 2.10 3.46 -4.54
CA MET A 124 0.81 4.16 -4.71
C MET A 124 0.95 5.68 -4.70
N PHE A 125 2.09 6.20 -4.25
CA PHE A 125 2.34 7.64 -4.08
C PHE A 125 3.26 8.22 -5.15
N ASN A 126 4.19 7.42 -5.68
CA ASN A 126 5.22 7.85 -6.62
C ASN A 126 5.24 6.94 -7.86
N SER A 127 5.68 7.49 -9.00
CA SER A 127 5.74 6.78 -10.29
C SER A 127 7.05 5.99 -10.50
N GLU A 128 7.92 5.93 -9.49
CA GLU A 128 9.26 5.34 -9.58
C GLU A 128 9.30 3.94 -8.93
N PRO A 129 10.20 3.05 -9.39
CA PRO A 129 10.18 1.63 -9.03
C PRO A 129 10.66 1.32 -7.61
N ASP A 130 11.04 2.32 -6.81
CA ASP A 130 11.54 2.13 -5.44
C ASP A 130 10.67 2.86 -4.41
N PRO A 131 10.45 2.26 -3.21
CA PRO A 131 9.74 2.93 -2.13
C PRO A 131 10.49 4.21 -1.71
N ASP A 132 9.75 5.30 -1.52
CA ASP A 132 10.30 6.59 -1.15
C ASP A 132 10.77 6.56 0.32
N PRO A 133 12.08 6.71 0.60
CA PRO A 133 12.59 6.71 1.96
C PRO A 133 12.11 7.92 2.76
N LEU A 134 11.63 8.99 2.12
CA LEU A 134 11.04 10.13 2.81
C LEU A 134 9.70 9.77 3.46
N LEU A 135 8.89 8.93 2.82
CA LEU A 135 7.60 8.51 3.37
C LEU A 135 7.75 7.65 4.62
N GLU A 136 8.81 6.83 4.69
CA GLU A 136 9.16 6.11 5.92
C GLU A 136 9.58 7.07 7.05
N LYS A 137 10.40 8.08 6.75
CA LYS A 137 10.80 9.10 7.73
C LYS A 137 9.60 9.88 8.27
N ILE A 138 8.67 10.28 7.40
CA ILE A 138 7.44 10.96 7.80
C ILE A 138 6.59 10.04 8.70
N ALA A 139 6.48 8.76 8.36
CA ALA A 139 5.77 7.78 9.17
C ALA A 139 6.39 7.63 10.57
N ASP A 140 7.72 7.62 10.67
CA ASP A 140 8.43 7.55 11.94
C ASP A 140 8.26 8.83 12.78
N GLU A 141 8.30 10.00 12.16
CA GLU A 141 8.01 11.27 12.83
C GLU A 141 6.58 11.35 13.36
N ILE A 142 5.58 10.87 12.61
CA ILE A 142 4.18 10.81 13.08
C ILE A 142 4.06 9.90 14.31
N MET A 143 4.74 8.74 14.32
CA MET A 143 4.75 7.85 15.48
C MET A 143 5.39 8.52 16.71
N LEU A 144 6.49 9.26 16.50
CA LEU A 144 7.15 10.00 17.57
C LEU A 144 6.21 11.07 18.16
N LEU A 145 5.47 11.79 17.31
CA LEU A 145 4.50 12.79 17.72
C LEU A 145 3.29 12.17 18.46
N SER A 146 2.80 11.01 18.02
CA SER A 146 1.70 10.30 18.69
C SER A 146 2.10 9.82 20.09
N SER A 147 3.35 9.40 20.29
CA SER A 147 3.85 8.93 21.60
C SER A 147 4.06 10.03 22.65
N LYS A 148 4.03 11.30 22.25
CA LYS A 148 4.23 12.47 23.11
C LYS A 148 2.92 13.17 23.51
N ALA A 149 1.78 12.71 22.98
CA ALA A 149 0.43 13.24 23.24
C ALA A 149 -0.30 12.41 24.28
#